data_AF-A0A7N2ML27-F1
#
_entry.id   AF-A0A7N2ML27-F1
#
_cell.length_a   1.000
_cell.length_b   1.000
_cell.length_c   1.000
_cell.angle_alpha   90.00
_cell.angle_beta   90.00
_cell.angle_gamma   90.00
#
_symmetry.space_group_name_H-M   'P 1'
#
loop_
_entity.id
_entity.type
_entity.pdbx_description
1 polymer ?
#
loop_
_entity_poly.entity_id
_entity_poly.type
_entity_poly.pdbx_seq_one_letter_code
_entity_poly.pdbx_strand_id
1 'polypeptide(L)'
;MTVVVPDRKALQDWATNHNVTGDFNSLCENLKARKYILDLLNNTGHKNQLRGFEKLRAVHLEPNPFDMERDLITPTFKLNRPRLLKYYEDIVDQLYSEAK
;
A
#
# COMPACT_ATOMS: atom_id res chain seq x y z
N MET A 1 -7.57 6.73 0.93
CA MET A 1 -6.57 5.78 1.46
C MET A 1 -6.48 4.59 0.53
N THR A 2 -5.40 3.83 0.62
CA THR A 2 -5.21 2.67 -0.26
C THR A 2 -4.37 1.60 0.42
N VAL A 3 -4.57 0.35 0.02
CA VAL A 3 -3.66 -0.76 0.31
C VAL A 3 -2.76 -0.94 -0.89
N VAL A 4 -1.45 -1.10 -0.67
CA VAL A 4 -0.44 -1.25 -1.72
C VAL A 4 0.42 -2.45 -1.38
N VAL A 5 0.64 -3.32 -2.36
CA VAL A 5 1.64 -4.39 -2.25
C VAL A 5 2.92 -3.88 -2.92
N PRO A 6 3.97 -3.52 -2.15
CA PRO A 6 5.22 -3.07 -2.74
C PRO A 6 6.00 -4.24 -3.35
N ASP A 7 6.82 -3.95 -4.35
CA ASP A 7 7.79 -4.92 -4.86
C ASP A 7 8.90 -5.15 -3.83
N ARG A 8 9.24 -6.42 -3.59
CA ARG A 8 10.24 -6.82 -2.58
C ARG A 8 11.60 -6.19 -2.82
N LYS A 9 12.05 -6.19 -4.07
CA LYS A 9 13.37 -5.67 -4.44
C LYS A 9 13.38 -4.15 -4.32
N ALA A 10 12.36 -3.49 -4.85
CA ALA A 10 12.26 -2.02 -4.77
C ALA A 10 12.23 -1.51 -3.32
N LEU A 11 11.51 -2.21 -2.43
CA LEU A 11 11.44 -1.81 -1.02
C LEU A 11 12.77 -2.04 -0.28
N GLN A 12 13.48 -3.13 -0.58
CA GLN A 12 14.81 -3.41 -0.01
C GLN A 12 15.86 -2.40 -0.48
N ASP A 13 15.85 -2.04 -1.77
CA ASP A 13 16.73 -1.01 -2.32
C ASP A 13 16.46 0.35 -1.65
N TRP A 14 15.18 0.70 -1.46
CA TRP A 14 14.79 1.89 -0.71
C TRP A 14 15.28 1.86 0.74
N ALA A 15 15.13 0.72 1.41
CA ALA A 15 15.51 0.54 2.81
C ALA A 15 17.02 0.70 3.01
N THR A 16 17.82 0.12 2.11
CA THR A 16 19.29 0.27 2.09
C THR A 16 19.69 1.74 1.94
N ASN A 17 19.07 2.47 1.02
CA ASN A 17 19.36 3.89 0.79
C ASN A 17 18.96 4.79 1.97
N HIS A 18 17.98 4.38 2.78
CA HIS A 18 17.48 5.15 3.93
C HIS A 18 18.01 4.64 5.27
N ASN A 19 19.00 3.72 5.26
CA ASN A 19 19.55 3.05 6.45
C ASN A 19 18.47 2.41 7.34
N VAL A 20 17.43 1.86 6.72
CA VAL A 20 16.40 1.09 7.42
C VAL A 20 16.75 -0.38 7.30
N THR A 21 17.01 -1.03 8.43
CA THR A 21 17.26 -2.47 8.51
C THR A 21 16.02 -3.19 9.03
N GLY A 22 15.66 -4.29 8.39
CA GLY A 22 14.53 -5.13 8.79
C GLY A 22 14.09 -6.10 7.71
N ASP A 23 13.30 -7.09 8.10
CA ASP A 23 12.65 -8.01 7.18
C ASP A 23 11.59 -7.30 6.33
N PHE A 24 11.21 -7.89 5.20
CA PHE A 24 10.25 -7.29 4.28
C PHE A 24 8.90 -6.93 4.96
N ASN A 25 8.44 -7.77 5.88
CA ASN A 25 7.23 -7.49 6.67
C ASN A 25 7.42 -6.26 7.57
N SER A 26 8.55 -6.17 8.27
CA SER A 26 8.87 -5.04 9.14
C SER A 26 9.07 -3.74 8.34
N LEU A 27 9.58 -3.83 7.12
CA LEU A 27 9.65 -2.68 6.20
C LEU A 27 8.26 -2.21 5.77
N CYS A 28 7.30 -3.12 5.56
CA CYS A 28 5.92 -2.77 5.24
C CYS A 28 5.20 -2.06 6.41
N GLU A 29 5.49 -2.47 7.65
CA GLU A 29 4.97 -1.82 8.86
C GLU A 29 5.65 -0.46 9.16
N ASN A 30 6.81 -0.18 8.56
CA ASN A 30 7.59 1.00 8.85
C ASN A 30 6.92 2.29 8.35
N LEU A 31 6.68 3.24 9.27
CA LEU A 31 6.10 4.55 8.97
C LEU A 31 6.84 5.32 7.87
N LYS A 32 8.17 5.22 7.82
CA LYS A 32 8.99 5.89 6.79
C LYS A 32 8.72 5.31 5.41
N ALA A 33 8.58 3.98 5.31
CA ALA A 33 8.28 3.30 4.06
C ALA A 33 6.88 3.67 3.57
N ARG A 34 5.88 3.65 4.47
CA ARG A 34 4.50 4.08 4.15
C ARG A 34 4.49 5.50 3.60
N LYS A 35 5.17 6.43 4.28
CA LYS A 35 5.27 7.83 3.85
C LYS A 35 5.97 7.98 2.50
N TYR A 36 7.07 7.27 2.28
CA TYR A 36 7.78 7.30 1.00
C TYR A 36 6.90 6.85 -0.16
N ILE A 37 6.19 5.73 -0.01
CA ILE A 37 5.28 5.22 -1.04
C ILE A 37 4.11 6.19 -1.25
N LEU A 38 3.56 6.76 -0.18
CA LEU A 38 2.51 7.78 -0.27
C LEU A 38 2.96 9.00 -1.09
N ASP A 39 4.16 9.51 -0.81
CA ASP A 39 4.73 10.65 -1.53
C ASP A 39 5.01 10.29 -2.99
N LEU A 40 5.49 9.07 -3.26
CA LEU A 40 5.75 8.59 -4.62
C LEU A 40 4.46 8.48 -5.44
N LEU A 41 3.38 7.97 -4.84
CA LEU A 41 2.06 7.91 -5.47
C LEU A 41 1.47 9.30 -5.68
N ASN A 42 1.55 10.19 -4.70
CA ASN A 42 1.05 11.56 -4.82
C ASN A 42 1.85 12.38 -5.84
N ASN A 43 3.17 12.20 -5.91
CA ASN A 43 4.02 12.82 -6.93
C ASN A 43 3.68 12.30 -8.32
N THR A 44 3.43 10.99 -8.46
CA THR A 44 2.99 10.39 -9.72
C THR A 44 1.61 10.92 -10.12
N GLY A 45 0.69 11.06 -9.16
CA GLY A 45 -0.61 11.68 -9.38
C GLY A 45 -0.50 13.14 -9.83
N HIS A 46 0.39 13.91 -9.22
CA HIS A 46 0.68 15.29 -9.61
C HIS A 46 1.20 15.38 -11.06
N LYS A 47 2.14 14.49 -11.44
CA LYS A 47 2.65 14.41 -12.82
C LYS A 47 1.55 14.07 -13.83
N ASN A 48 0.59 13.25 -13.44
CA ASN A 48 -0.58 12.89 -14.24
C ASN A 48 -1.75 13.89 -14.12
N GLN A 49 -1.52 15.06 -13.49
CA GLN A 49 -2.53 16.11 -13.29
C GLN A 49 -3.80 15.63 -12.56
N LEU A 50 -3.66 14.64 -11.68
CA LEU A 50 -4.77 14.17 -10.85
C LEU A 50 -5.27 15.28 -9.94
N ARG A 51 -6.59 15.32 -9.76
CA ARG A 51 -7.24 16.36 -8.96
C ARG A 51 -6.95 16.16 -7.48
N GLY A 52 -7.06 17.24 -6.71
CA GLY A 52 -6.73 17.22 -5.27
C GLY A 52 -7.49 16.16 -4.45
N PHE A 53 -8.69 15.77 -4.89
CA PHE A 53 -9.49 14.73 -4.24
C PHE A 53 -9.03 13.29 -4.57
N GLU A 54 -8.23 13.09 -5.62
CA GLU A 54 -7.65 11.79 -5.98
C GLU A 54 -6.35 11.53 -5.20
N LYS A 55 -5.83 12.55 -4.51
CA LYS A 55 -4.63 12.41 -3.67
C LYS A 55 -4.90 11.49 -2.50
N LEU A 56 -3.97 10.59 -2.28
CA LEU A 56 -4.03 9.65 -1.18
C LEU A 56 -3.60 10.36 0.10
N ARG A 57 -4.39 10.18 1.17
CA ARG A 57 -4.10 10.70 2.51
C ARG A 57 -3.32 9.72 3.39
N ALA A 58 -3.58 8.42 3.22
CA ALA A 58 -2.97 7.35 3.98
C ALA A 58 -2.82 6.10 3.11
N VAL A 59 -1.78 5.31 3.39
CA VAL A 59 -1.47 4.06 2.68
C VAL A 59 -1.09 2.98 3.68
N HIS A 60 -1.57 1.76 3.45
CA HIS A 60 -1.11 0.56 4.11
C HIS A 60 -0.28 -0.27 3.13
N LEU A 61 0.88 -0.76 3.58
CA LEU A 61 1.74 -1.63 2.80
C LEU A 61 1.45 -3.08 3.19
N GLU A 62 0.96 -3.86 2.24
CA GLU A 62 0.70 -5.28 2.41
C GLU A 62 1.92 -6.09 1.94
N PRO A 63 2.56 -6.89 2.81
CA PRO A 63 3.69 -7.73 2.41
C PRO A 63 3.29 -8.94 1.54
N ASN A 64 2.04 -9.40 1.60
CA ASN A 64 1.60 -10.57 0.87
C ASN A 64 0.85 -10.19 -0.41
N PRO A 65 1.33 -10.59 -1.60
CA PRO A 65 0.62 -10.35 -2.86
C PRO A 65 -0.81 -10.85 -2.82
N PHE A 66 -1.72 -10.17 -3.53
CA PHE A 66 -3.08 -10.67 -3.67
C PHE A 66 -3.09 -12.00 -4.41
N ASP A 67 -3.72 -12.98 -3.80
CA ASP A 67 -3.67 -14.39 -4.20
C ASP A 67 -5.08 -14.97 -4.28
N MET A 68 -5.18 -16.09 -4.98
CA MET A 68 -6.43 -16.83 -5.16
C MET A 68 -6.80 -17.63 -3.91
N GLU A 69 -5.84 -18.03 -3.07
CA GLU A 69 -6.13 -18.82 -1.85
C GLU A 69 -6.98 -18.02 -0.86
N ARG A 70 -6.72 -16.71 -0.75
CA ARG A 70 -7.52 -15.77 0.03
C ARG A 70 -8.76 -15.23 -0.72
N ASP A 71 -9.09 -15.75 -1.90
CA ASP A 71 -10.18 -15.26 -2.78
C ASP A 71 -10.08 -13.76 -3.13
N LEU A 72 -8.89 -13.16 -3.01
CA LEU A 72 -8.68 -11.72 -3.22
C LEU A 72 -8.61 -11.37 -4.70
N ILE A 73 -8.20 -12.33 -5.53
CA ILE A 73 -8.21 -12.24 -6.98
C ILE A 73 -9.04 -13.38 -7.59
N THR A 74 -9.67 -13.11 -8.72
CA THR A 74 -10.34 -14.14 -9.53
C THR A 74 -9.31 -15.01 -10.27
N PRO A 75 -9.72 -16.17 -10.82
CA PRO A 75 -8.87 -16.99 -11.70
C PRO A 75 -8.37 -16.24 -12.95
N THR A 76 -9.00 -15.12 -13.29
CA THR A 76 -8.60 -14.21 -14.37
C THR A 76 -7.68 -13.07 -13.88
N PHE A 77 -7.10 -13.19 -12.68
CA PHE A 77 -6.25 -12.20 -12.03
C PHE A 77 -6.90 -10.82 -11.86
N LYS A 78 -8.24 -10.75 -11.79
CA LYS A 78 -8.96 -9.52 -11.48
C LYS A 78 -9.18 -9.40 -9.99
N LEU A 79 -9.00 -8.20 -9.44
CA LEU A 79 -9.25 -7.91 -8.03
C LEU A 79 -10.72 -8.13 -7.68
N ASN A 80 -10.98 -8.94 -6.65
CA ASN A 80 -12.31 -9.17 -6.11
C ASN A 80 -12.64 -8.08 -5.08
N ARG A 81 -13.15 -6.94 -5.55
CA ARG A 81 -13.36 -5.74 -4.71
C ARG A 81 -14.20 -5.99 -3.44
N PRO A 82 -15.34 -6.71 -3.47
CA PRO A 82 -16.11 -7.00 -2.25
C PRO A 82 -15.34 -7.83 -1.22
N ARG A 83 -14.55 -8.82 -1.66
CA ARG A 83 -13.71 -9.64 -0.76
C ARG A 83 -12.57 -8.82 -0.18
N LEU A 84 -11.87 -8.04 -1.00
CA LEU A 84 -10.81 -7.15 -0.57
C LEU A 84 -11.31 -6.13 0.45
N LEU A 85 -12.46 -5.52 0.22
CA LEU A 85 -13.05 -4.56 1.15
C LEU A 85 -13.31 -5.20 2.52
N LYS A 86 -13.90 -6.41 2.53
CA LYS A 86 -14.18 -7.14 3.76
C LYS A 86 -12.91 -7.61 4.49
N TYR A 87 -11.88 -8.00 3.75
CA TYR A 87 -10.62 -8.46 4.32
C TYR A 87 -9.81 -7.31 4.93
N TYR A 88 -9.83 -6.15 4.27
CA TYR A 88 -9.09 -4.96 4.71
C TYR A 88 -9.96 -3.96 5.47
N GLU A 89 -11.18 -4.33 5.89
CA GLU A 89 -12.14 -3.44 6.54
C GLU A 89 -11.53 -2.77 7.77
N ASP A 90 -11.03 -3.58 8.72
CA ASP A 90 -10.39 -3.10 9.95
C ASP A 90 -9.18 -2.19 9.68
N ILE A 91 -8.38 -2.55 8.68
CA ILE A 91 -7.18 -1.79 8.28
C ILE A 91 -7.60 -0.44 7.68
N VAL A 92 -8.61 -0.44 6.81
CA VAL A 92 -9.14 0.77 6.18
C VAL A 92 -9.74 1.69 7.24
N ASP A 93 -10.49 1.16 8.20
CA ASP A 93 -11.07 1.94 9.30
C ASP A 93 -9.99 2.55 10.21
N GLN A 94 -8.91 1.81 10.46
CA GLN A 94 -7.76 2.33 11.17
C GLN A 94 -7.07 3.46 10.39
N LEU A 95 -6.88 3.29 9.07
CA LEU A 95 -6.33 4.35 8.21
C LEU A 95 -7.25 5.58 8.15
N TYR A 96 -8.58 5.39 8.16
CA TYR A 96 -9.55 6.50 8.25
C TYR A 96 -9.37 7.27 9.54
N SER A 97 -9.17 6.56 10.65
CA SER A 97 -8.97 7.16 11.98
C SER A 97 -7.63 7.89 12.09
N GLU A 98 -6.55 7.33 11.51
CA GLU A 98 -5.23 7.97 11.45
C GLU A 98 -5.19 9.20 10.53
N ALA A 99 -6.03 9.23 9.48
CA ALA A 99 -6.09 10.31 8.50
C ALA A 99 -7.08 11.44 8.86
N LYS A 100 -7.76 11.33 10.00
CA LYS A 100 -8.73 12.29 10.52
C LYS A 100 -8.05 13.31 11.42
#